data_AF-A0A929YAN5-F1
#
_entry.id   AF-A0A929YAN5-F1
#
_cell.length_a   1.000
_cell.length_b   1.000
_cell.length_c   1.000
_cell.angle_alpha   90.00
_cell.angle_beta   90.00
_cell.angle_gamma   90.00
#
_symmetry.space_group_name_H-M   'P 1'
#
loop_
_entity.id
_entity.type
_entity.pdbx_description
1 polymer ?
#
loop_
_entity_poly.entity_id
_entity_poly.type
_entity_poly.pdbx_seq_one_letter_code
_entity_poly.pdbx_strand_id
1 'polypeptide(L)'
;NPGKCIPLMDNGHYHPTEVVSDKIPALLTFFPEIALHITRPVRWDSDHVVLFDDETKEICKEIVRCGGLEGRVFMALDYFDASINRVAAWVTGFRNVQKSLLYALLSPDLTADQNDGNFTALLVKQEEYKTLPFGEVWAQYCRQCGVPEDGTWLAEIQRYEQEVLSKRG
;
A
#
# COMPACT_ATOMS: atom_id res chain seq x y z
N ASN A 1 2.74 19.25 21.46
CA ASN A 1 4.17 19.44 21.15
C ASN A 1 4.48 18.72 19.85
N PRO A 2 4.28 19.37 18.69
CA PRO A 2 4.54 18.78 17.37
C PRO A 2 6.00 18.36 17.11
N GLY A 3 6.92 18.61 18.04
CA GLY A 3 8.28 18.06 18.04
C GLY A 3 8.56 16.98 19.10
N LYS A 4 7.54 16.39 19.75
CA LYS A 4 7.73 15.33 20.78
C LYS A 4 7.06 14.00 20.46
N CYS A 5 6.14 13.93 19.50
CA CYS A 5 5.39 12.72 19.16
C CYS A 5 5.00 12.76 17.69
N ILE A 6 5.23 11.67 16.97
CA ILE A 6 4.81 11.48 15.57
C ILE A 6 3.42 10.82 15.61
N PRO A 7 2.39 11.41 14.97
CA PRO A 7 1.09 10.77 14.90
C PRO A 7 1.22 9.50 14.05
N LEU A 8 0.81 8.38 14.62
CA LEU A 8 0.72 7.10 13.94
C LEU A 8 -0.75 6.83 13.62
N MET A 9 -1.07 6.67 12.34
CA MET A 9 -2.39 6.28 11.88
C MET A 9 -2.37 4.83 11.44
N ASP A 10 -3.31 4.05 11.95
CA ASP A 10 -3.53 2.66 11.57
C ASP A 10 -4.87 2.56 10.85
N ASN A 11 -4.88 2.12 9.59
CA ASN A 11 -6.12 2.11 8.80
C ASN A 11 -7.13 1.00 9.22
N GLY A 12 -6.83 0.21 10.25
CA GLY A 12 -7.77 -0.69 10.93
C GLY A 12 -8.49 -0.06 12.13
N HIS A 13 -7.97 1.05 12.67
CA HIS A 13 -8.38 1.60 13.97
C HIS A 13 -9.45 2.70 13.91
N TYR A 14 -10.22 2.77 12.82
CA TYR A 14 -11.17 3.84 12.57
C TYR A 14 -12.60 3.32 12.42
N HIS A 15 -13.56 4.23 12.34
CA HIS A 15 -14.97 3.86 12.19
C HIS A 15 -15.24 3.14 10.87
N PRO A 16 -16.35 2.39 10.75
CA PRO A 16 -16.79 1.89 9.46
C PRO A 16 -16.84 3.03 8.43
N THR A 17 -16.32 2.78 7.23
CA THR A 17 -16.18 3.73 6.10
C THR A 17 -15.17 4.86 6.29
N GLU A 18 -14.56 5.01 7.48
CA GLU A 18 -13.50 5.99 7.69
C GLU A 18 -12.18 5.49 7.08
N VAL A 19 -11.50 6.38 6.35
CA VAL A 19 -10.29 6.06 5.58
C VAL A 19 -9.11 6.92 6.03
N VAL A 20 -7.91 6.36 5.99
CA VAL A 20 -6.68 7.05 6.41
C VAL A 20 -6.10 7.86 5.26
N SER A 21 -6.35 7.46 4.01
CA SER A 21 -5.99 8.20 2.80
C SER A 21 -6.36 9.70 2.91
N ASP A 22 -7.61 10.02 3.24
CA ASP A 22 -8.12 11.38 3.42
C ASP A 22 -7.40 12.20 4.51
N LYS A 23 -6.84 11.53 5.53
CA LYS A 23 -6.20 12.17 6.68
C LYS A 23 -4.77 12.59 6.39
N ILE A 24 -4.07 11.89 5.49
CA ILE A 24 -2.66 12.13 5.14
C ILE A 24 -2.40 13.59 4.75
N PRO A 25 -3.08 14.17 3.75
CA PRO A 25 -2.84 15.56 3.36
C PRO A 25 -3.11 16.52 4.52
N ALA A 26 -4.17 16.29 5.30
CA ALA A 26 -4.50 17.13 6.45
C ALA A 26 -3.40 17.10 7.52
N LEU A 27 -2.90 15.93 7.93
CA LEU A 27 -1.86 15.83 8.95
C LEU A 27 -0.54 16.44 8.47
N LEU A 28 -0.17 16.26 7.19
CA LEU A 28 1.07 16.81 6.63
C LEU A 28 1.08 18.36 6.58
N THR A 29 -0.05 19.04 6.79
CA THR A 29 -0.07 20.50 6.97
C THR A 29 0.34 20.96 8.37
N PHE A 30 0.23 20.08 9.38
CA PHE A 30 0.49 20.42 10.79
C PHE A 30 1.68 19.66 11.40
N PHE A 31 2.06 18.52 10.82
CA PHE A 31 3.16 17.68 11.28
C PHE A 31 4.26 17.59 10.20
N PRO A 32 5.55 17.70 10.60
CA PRO A 32 6.64 17.52 9.65
C PRO A 32 6.67 16.08 9.12
N GLU A 33 6.36 15.13 10.00
CA GLU A 33 6.40 13.69 9.77
C GLU A 33 5.14 13.03 10.33
N ILE A 34 4.69 11.96 9.68
CA ILE A 34 3.63 11.06 10.15
C ILE A 34 4.08 9.60 10.03
N ALA A 35 3.49 8.70 10.80
CA ALA A 35 3.69 7.26 10.68
C ALA A 35 2.38 6.57 10.28
N LEU A 36 2.49 5.49 9.51
CA LEU A 36 1.38 4.68 9.05
C LEU A 36 1.62 3.22 9.41
N HIS A 37 0.61 2.61 10.04
CA HIS A 37 0.42 1.16 10.01
C HIS A 37 -0.59 0.86 8.90
N ILE A 38 -0.13 0.12 7.89
CA ILE A 38 -0.95 -0.32 6.77
C ILE A 38 -1.41 -1.75 7.07
N THR A 39 -2.69 -1.89 7.36
CA THR A 39 -3.43 -3.12 7.66
C THR A 39 -4.64 -3.26 6.74
N ARG A 40 -5.42 -4.33 6.91
CA ARG A 40 -6.73 -4.47 6.27
C ARG A 40 -7.80 -4.85 7.30
N PRO A 41 -8.66 -3.89 7.71
CA PRO A 41 -9.79 -4.23 8.56
C PRO A 41 -10.84 -5.02 7.80
N VAL A 42 -11.44 -6.00 8.47
CA VAL A 42 -12.60 -6.74 7.99
C VAL A 42 -13.67 -6.65 9.06
N ARG A 43 -14.51 -5.61 8.95
CA ARG A 43 -15.59 -5.22 9.88
C ARG A 43 -15.13 -4.70 11.24
N TRP A 44 -13.98 -5.12 11.71
CA TRP A 44 -13.29 -4.66 12.91
C TRP A 44 -11.79 -4.61 12.60
N ASP A 45 -11.01 -4.14 13.57
CA ASP A 45 -9.55 -4.15 13.54
C ASP A 45 -9.00 -5.59 13.60
N SER A 46 -9.07 -6.27 12.46
CA SER A 46 -8.96 -7.72 12.37
C SER A 46 -7.65 -8.20 11.77
N ASP A 47 -6.68 -7.30 11.58
CA ASP A 47 -5.31 -7.62 11.21
C ASP A 47 -5.17 -8.52 9.98
N HIS A 48 -6.03 -8.36 8.98
CA HIS A 48 -5.90 -9.18 7.78
C HIS A 48 -4.75 -8.67 6.90
N VAL A 49 -4.17 -9.60 6.14
CA VAL A 49 -3.12 -9.29 5.17
C VAL A 49 -3.58 -8.19 4.20
N VAL A 50 -2.74 -7.19 4.02
CA VAL A 50 -2.92 -6.08 3.08
C VAL A 50 -3.06 -6.58 1.64
N LEU A 51 -4.04 -6.02 0.93
CA LEU A 51 -4.32 -6.35 -0.46
C LEU A 51 -3.96 -5.18 -1.38
N PHE A 52 -3.91 -5.45 -2.68
CA PHE A 52 -3.89 -4.40 -3.69
C PHE A 52 -5.31 -3.86 -3.93
N ASP A 53 -5.91 -3.31 -2.87
CA ASP A 53 -7.28 -2.79 -2.84
C ASP A 53 -7.34 -1.27 -2.96
N ASP A 54 -8.55 -0.72 -2.98
CA ASP A 54 -8.78 0.70 -3.21
C ASP A 54 -8.14 1.58 -2.14
N GLU A 55 -8.35 1.29 -0.86
CA GLU A 55 -7.77 2.11 0.22
C GLU A 55 -6.24 2.03 0.25
N THR A 56 -5.64 0.85 0.02
CA THR A 56 -4.17 0.74 -0.04
C THR A 56 -3.59 1.56 -1.21
N LYS A 57 -4.29 1.59 -2.36
CA LYS A 57 -3.92 2.44 -3.50
C LYS A 57 -4.09 3.92 -3.18
N GLU A 58 -5.19 4.33 -2.55
CA GLU A 58 -5.44 5.73 -2.19
C GLU A 58 -4.44 6.24 -1.14
N ILE A 59 -4.11 5.44 -0.11
CA ILE A 59 -3.04 5.76 0.84
C ILE A 59 -1.73 6.04 0.08
N CYS A 60 -1.33 5.16 -0.82
CA CYS A 60 -0.09 5.34 -1.58
C CYS A 60 -0.12 6.54 -2.53
N LYS A 61 -1.28 6.84 -3.14
CA LYS A 61 -1.47 8.05 -3.97
C LYS A 61 -1.27 9.31 -3.15
N GLU A 62 -1.86 9.39 -1.96
CA GLU A 62 -1.73 10.55 -1.09
C GLU A 62 -0.29 10.72 -0.57
N ILE A 63 0.40 9.62 -0.23
CA ILE A 63 1.84 9.64 0.11
C ILE A 63 2.66 10.23 -1.05
N VAL A 64 2.45 9.76 -2.28
CA VAL A 64 3.23 10.24 -3.44
C VAL A 64 2.89 11.70 -3.75
N ARG A 65 1.60 12.04 -3.84
CA ARG A 65 1.13 13.39 -4.22
C ARG A 65 1.50 14.47 -3.19
N CYS A 66 1.54 14.12 -1.91
CA CYS A 66 1.87 15.06 -0.84
C CYS A 66 3.37 15.15 -0.51
N GLY A 67 4.25 14.59 -1.35
CA GLY A 67 5.70 14.59 -1.09
C GLY A 67 6.10 13.75 0.12
N GLY A 68 5.30 12.74 0.48
CA GLY A 68 5.52 11.89 1.64
C GLY A 68 6.81 11.06 1.59
N LEU A 69 7.28 10.76 0.37
CA LEU A 69 8.51 9.99 0.13
C LEU A 69 9.80 10.77 0.42
N GLU A 70 9.71 12.08 0.67
CA GLU A 70 10.85 12.94 1.02
C GLU A 70 11.24 12.82 2.52
N GLY A 71 10.96 11.66 3.13
CA GLY A 71 11.19 11.40 4.55
C GLY A 71 10.08 11.90 5.47
N ARG A 72 8.89 12.24 4.94
CA ARG A 72 7.77 12.78 5.73
C ARG A 72 6.76 11.73 6.16
N VAL A 73 6.74 10.56 5.52
CA VAL A 73 5.83 9.46 5.87
C VAL A 73 6.62 8.20 6.13
N PHE A 74 6.53 7.69 7.37
CA PHE A 74 7.04 6.37 7.74
C PHE A 74 5.96 5.32 7.50
N MET A 75 6.25 4.32 6.66
CA MET A 75 5.31 3.24 6.34
C MET A 75 5.73 1.95 7.03
N ALA A 76 4.81 1.34 7.77
CA ALA A 76 4.96 0.00 8.33
C ALA A 76 3.72 -0.85 8.00
N LEU A 77 3.88 -2.17 8.05
CA LEU A 77 2.78 -3.12 7.95
C LEU A 77 2.40 -3.53 9.36
N ASP A 78 1.10 -3.58 9.65
CA ASP A 78 0.58 -4.14 10.89
C ASP A 78 -0.53 -5.12 10.54
N TYR A 79 -0.26 -6.42 10.57
CA TYR A 79 -1.26 -7.45 10.36
C TYR A 79 -0.75 -8.80 10.85
N PHE A 80 -1.68 -9.69 11.16
CA PHE A 80 -1.43 -11.01 11.72
C PHE A 80 -2.53 -11.98 11.28
N ASP A 81 -2.26 -12.74 10.23
CA ASP A 81 -3.13 -13.83 9.81
C ASP A 81 -2.49 -15.18 10.13
N ALA A 82 -2.94 -15.79 11.23
CA ALA A 82 -2.48 -17.10 11.69
C ALA A 82 -3.11 -18.28 10.96
N SER A 83 -4.09 -18.04 10.07
CA SER A 83 -4.83 -19.10 9.37
C SER A 83 -4.13 -19.59 8.11
N ILE A 84 -3.11 -18.86 7.63
CA ILE A 84 -2.37 -19.14 6.41
C ILE A 84 -0.85 -19.21 6.67
N ASN A 85 -0.08 -19.60 5.66
CA ASN A 85 1.39 -19.60 5.75
C ASN A 85 1.90 -18.17 6.03
N ARG A 86 2.57 -17.97 7.17
CA ARG A 86 3.01 -16.64 7.65
C ARG A 86 4.02 -15.98 6.70
N VAL A 87 4.87 -16.76 6.02
CA VAL A 87 5.80 -16.22 5.02
C VAL A 87 5.01 -15.73 3.81
N ALA A 88 3.99 -16.47 3.37
CA ALA A 88 3.10 -16.03 2.30
C ALA A 88 2.31 -14.77 2.67
N ALA A 89 1.85 -14.66 3.92
CA ALA A 89 1.17 -13.47 4.43
C ALA A 89 2.07 -12.21 4.35
N TRP A 90 3.33 -12.31 4.80
CA TRP A 90 4.28 -11.21 4.69
C TRP A 90 4.62 -10.86 3.24
N VAL A 91 4.97 -11.85 2.42
CA VAL A 91 5.31 -11.62 1.01
C VAL A 91 4.15 -10.97 0.26
N THR A 92 2.91 -11.42 0.51
CA THR A 92 1.72 -10.87 -0.15
C THR A 92 1.48 -9.41 0.25
N GLY A 93 1.38 -9.12 1.55
CA GLY A 93 1.06 -7.74 1.99
C GLY A 93 2.17 -6.75 1.66
N PHE A 94 3.45 -7.12 1.85
CA PHE A 94 4.57 -6.25 1.51
C PHE A 94 4.63 -5.94 0.00
N ARG A 95 4.50 -6.98 -0.85
CA ARG A 95 4.45 -6.76 -2.31
C ARG A 95 3.24 -5.91 -2.71
N ASN A 96 2.10 -6.05 -2.05
CA ASN A 96 0.91 -5.26 -2.38
C ASN A 96 1.07 -3.78 -2.02
N VAL A 97 1.72 -3.44 -0.91
CA VAL A 97 2.08 -2.04 -0.61
C VAL A 97 3.07 -1.50 -1.62
N GLN A 98 4.11 -2.27 -1.98
CA GLN A 98 5.07 -1.85 -3.01
C GLN A 98 4.39 -1.64 -4.38
N LYS A 99 3.43 -2.51 -4.74
CA LYS A 99 2.63 -2.38 -5.96
C LYS A 99 1.79 -1.10 -5.93
N SER A 100 1.09 -0.83 -4.82
CA SER A 100 0.30 0.40 -4.63
C SER A 100 1.17 1.65 -4.72
N LEU A 101 2.38 1.61 -4.19
CA LEU A 101 3.32 2.73 -4.29
C LEU A 101 3.82 2.94 -5.72
N LEU A 102 4.22 1.87 -6.42
CA LEU A 102 4.60 1.94 -7.83
C LEU A 102 3.44 2.43 -8.70
N TYR A 103 2.22 1.96 -8.42
CA TYR A 103 1.01 2.38 -9.12
C TYR A 103 0.74 3.88 -8.94
N ALA A 104 0.94 4.41 -7.73
CA ALA A 104 0.87 5.85 -7.46
C ALA A 104 1.96 6.65 -8.20
N LEU A 105 3.21 6.17 -8.21
CA LEU A 105 4.33 6.80 -8.91
C LEU A 105 4.16 6.85 -10.43
N LEU A 106 3.42 5.88 -11.00
CA LEU A 106 3.09 5.82 -12.42
C LEU A 106 1.79 6.55 -12.78
N SER A 107 1.03 7.03 -11.78
CA SER A 107 -0.22 7.72 -12.02
C SER A 107 0.06 9.10 -12.65
N PRO A 108 -0.70 9.51 -13.69
CA PRO A 108 -0.52 10.82 -14.28
C PRO A 108 -0.89 11.93 -13.29
N ASP A 109 -0.22 13.09 -13.40
CA ASP A 109 -0.66 14.30 -12.70
C ASP A 109 -1.91 14.86 -13.39
N LEU A 110 -3.03 14.85 -12.66
CA LEU A 110 -4.34 15.32 -13.12
C LEU A 110 -4.77 16.62 -12.40
N THR A 111 -3.83 17.30 -11.75
CA THR A 111 -4.11 18.54 -10.98
C THR A 111 -4.68 19.64 -11.87
N ALA A 112 -4.21 19.74 -13.12
CA ALA A 112 -4.73 20.71 -14.09
C ALA A 112 -6.22 20.46 -14.41
N ASP A 113 -6.60 19.21 -14.74
CA ASP A 113 -8.00 18.86 -15.01
C ASP A 113 -8.90 19.15 -13.79
N GLN A 114 -8.40 18.89 -12.57
CA GLN A 114 -9.12 19.20 -11.34
C GLN A 114 -9.31 20.70 -11.13
N ASN A 115 -8.25 21.51 -11.30
CA ASN A 115 -8.30 22.96 -11.11
C ASN A 115 -9.18 23.67 -12.16
N ASP A 116 -9.22 23.13 -13.38
CA ASP A 116 -10.07 23.64 -14.47
C ASP A 116 -11.54 23.18 -14.33
N GLY A 117 -11.87 22.36 -13.34
CA GLY A 117 -13.22 21.82 -13.14
C GLY A 117 -13.65 20.80 -14.19
N ASN A 118 -12.69 20.22 -14.94
CA ASN A 118 -12.95 19.23 -15.98
C ASN A 118 -13.17 17.82 -15.39
N PHE A 119 -14.18 17.70 -14.53
CA PHE A 119 -14.42 16.48 -13.74
C PHE A 119 -14.76 15.26 -14.60
N THR A 120 -15.31 15.46 -15.80
CA THR A 120 -15.55 14.38 -16.76
C THR A 120 -14.25 13.77 -17.25
N ALA A 121 -13.29 14.59 -17.70
CA ALA A 121 -12.00 14.09 -18.13
C ALA A 121 -11.20 13.49 -16.96
N LEU A 122 -11.26 14.13 -15.79
CA LEU A 122 -10.63 13.63 -14.57
C LEU A 122 -11.09 12.20 -14.25
N LEU A 123 -12.41 11.97 -14.21
CA LEU A 123 -13.00 10.65 -13.95
C LEU A 123 -12.57 9.63 -15.00
N VAL A 124 -12.70 9.96 -16.29
CA VAL A 124 -12.37 9.03 -17.39
C VAL A 124 -10.89 8.64 -17.34
N LYS A 125 -9.99 9.63 -17.25
CA LYS A 125 -8.54 9.38 -17.16
C LYS A 125 -8.20 8.55 -15.93
N GLN A 126 -8.85 8.79 -14.79
CA GLN A 126 -8.64 8.03 -13.57
C GLN A 126 -8.99 6.55 -13.70
N GLU A 127 -10.04 6.23 -14.46
CA GLU A 127 -10.39 4.84 -14.76
C GLU A 127 -9.47 4.23 -15.83
N GLU A 128 -9.11 4.98 -16.87
CA GLU A 128 -8.28 4.47 -17.97
C GLU A 128 -6.88 4.06 -17.50
N TYR A 129 -6.25 4.79 -16.57
CA TYR A 129 -4.90 4.39 -16.13
C TYR A 129 -4.89 3.12 -15.27
N LYS A 130 -6.05 2.65 -14.76
CA LYS A 130 -6.16 1.36 -14.06
C LYS A 130 -5.82 0.16 -14.93
N THR A 131 -5.93 0.29 -16.26
CA THR A 131 -5.68 -0.80 -17.21
C THR A 131 -4.41 -0.60 -18.04
N LEU A 132 -3.63 0.44 -17.73
CA LEU A 132 -2.27 0.58 -18.28
C LEU A 132 -1.41 -0.63 -17.86
N PRO A 133 -0.30 -0.91 -18.59
CA PRO A 133 0.53 -2.09 -18.37
C PRO A 133 1.41 -1.98 -17.10
N PHE A 134 0.81 -1.69 -15.95
CA PHE A 134 1.44 -1.64 -14.63
C PHE A 134 2.16 -2.96 -14.28
N GLY A 135 1.57 -4.10 -14.66
CA GLY A 135 2.14 -5.43 -14.41
C GLY A 135 3.53 -5.61 -15.03
N GLU A 136 3.77 -5.05 -16.22
CA GLU A 136 5.08 -5.10 -16.89
C GLU A 136 6.14 -4.29 -16.14
N VAL A 137 5.76 -3.11 -15.61
CA VAL A 137 6.67 -2.28 -14.81
C VAL A 137 6.98 -2.96 -13.48
N TRP A 138 5.98 -3.56 -12.84
CA TRP A 138 6.17 -4.35 -11.61
C TRP A 138 7.10 -5.55 -11.82
N ALA A 139 6.91 -6.30 -12.91
CA ALA A 139 7.77 -7.41 -13.27
C ALA A 139 9.21 -6.96 -13.50
N GLN A 140 9.40 -5.84 -14.21
CA GLN A 140 10.74 -5.26 -14.41
C GLN A 140 11.40 -4.83 -13.09
N TYR A 141 10.64 -4.22 -12.17
CA TYR A 141 11.12 -3.87 -10.84
C TYR A 141 11.58 -5.11 -10.06
N CYS A 142 10.80 -6.20 -10.08
CA CYS A 142 11.19 -7.47 -9.46
C CYS A 142 12.51 -8.01 -10.03
N ARG A 143 12.65 -8.02 -11.37
CA ARG A 143 13.89 -8.45 -12.04
C ARG A 143 15.10 -7.62 -11.63
N GLN A 144 14.96 -6.30 -11.58
CA GLN A 144 16.03 -5.39 -11.15
C GLN A 144 16.44 -5.61 -9.69
N CYS A 145 15.49 -5.97 -8.83
CA CYS A 145 15.74 -6.28 -7.43
C CYS A 145 16.27 -7.71 -7.22
N GLY A 146 16.36 -8.54 -8.27
CA GLY A 146 16.79 -9.93 -8.16
C GLY A 146 15.82 -10.82 -7.37
N VAL A 147 14.54 -10.45 -7.32
CA VAL A 147 13.49 -11.21 -6.62
C VAL A 147 12.50 -11.82 -7.62
N PRO A 148 11.78 -12.89 -7.24
CA PRO A 148 10.83 -13.52 -8.16
C PRO A 148 9.65 -12.59 -8.53
N GLU A 149 9.21 -12.72 -9.78
CA GLU A 149 8.02 -12.04 -10.29
C GLU A 149 6.74 -12.68 -9.74
N ASP A 150 5.59 -12.03 -9.98
CA ASP A 150 4.31 -12.63 -9.64
C ASP A 150 4.10 -13.98 -10.34
N GLY A 151 3.42 -14.91 -9.65
CA GLY A 151 3.20 -16.28 -10.14
C GLY A 151 4.38 -17.23 -9.92
N THR A 152 5.57 -16.74 -9.53
CA THR A 152 6.77 -17.60 -9.38
C THR A 152 7.19 -17.83 -7.93
N TRP A 153 6.90 -16.90 -7.01
CA TRP A 153 7.36 -16.99 -5.61
C TRP A 153 6.59 -17.99 -4.73
N LEU A 154 5.37 -18.40 -5.10
CA LEU A 154 4.57 -19.30 -4.27
C LEU A 154 5.21 -20.69 -4.15
N ALA A 155 5.78 -21.20 -5.25
CA ALA A 155 6.46 -22.49 -5.27
C ALA A 155 7.66 -22.52 -4.31
N GLU A 156 8.37 -21.38 -4.17
CA GLU A 156 9.49 -21.24 -3.25
C GLU A 156 9.05 -21.34 -1.78
N ILE A 157 7.90 -20.73 -1.45
CA ILE A 157 7.33 -20.83 -0.11
C ILE A 157 6.84 -22.25 0.19
N GLN A 158 6.18 -22.90 -0.78
CA GLN A 158 5.75 -24.30 -0.64
C GLN A 158 6.93 -25.24 -0.42
N ARG A 159 8.04 -25.03 -1.16
CA ARG A 159 9.29 -25.76 -0.95
C ARG A 159 9.83 -25.53 0.46
N TYR A 160 9.94 -24.28 0.90
CA TYR A 160 10.42 -23.95 2.24
C TYR A 160 9.53 -24.51 3.35
N GLU A 161 8.21 -24.53 3.13
CA GLU A 161 7.26 -25.15 4.05
C GLU A 161 7.52 -26.66 4.20
N GLN A 162 7.70 -27.36 3.09
CA GLN A 162 8.02 -28.79 3.10
C GLN A 162 9.38 -29.09 3.71
N GLU A 163 10.41 -28.31 3.37
CA GLU A 163 11.79 -28.59 3.75
C GLU A 163 12.15 -28.13 5.16
N VAL A 164 11.46 -27.11 5.69
CA VAL A 164 11.83 -26.45 6.96
C VAL A 164 10.65 -26.35 7.92
N LEU A 165 9.54 -25.72 7.51
CA LEU A 165 8.46 -25.41 8.46
C LEU A 165 7.75 -26.66 8.98
N SER A 166 7.51 -27.64 8.11
CA SER A 166 6.86 -28.92 8.43
C SER A 166 7.61 -29.75 9.48
N LYS A 167 8.92 -29.49 9.63
CA LYS A 167 9.81 -30.17 10.58
C LYS A 167 9.85 -29.50 11.95
N ARG A 168 9.14 -28.37 12.13
CA ARG A 168 9.04 -27.66 13.40
C ARG A 168 7.84 -28.23 14.16
N GLY A 169 8.11 -29.15 15.07
CA GLY A 169 7.13 -29.85 15.91
C GLY A 169 7.84 -30.83 16.82
#